data_AF-A0A8C0FVD9-F1
#
_entry.id   AF-A0A8C0FVD9-F1
#
_cell.length_a   1.000
_cell.length_b   1.000
_cell.length_c   1.000
_cell.angle_alpha   90.00
_cell.angle_beta   90.00
_cell.angle_gamma   90.00
#
_symmetry.space_group_name_H-M   'P 1'
#
loop_
_entity.id
_entity.type
_entity.pdbx_description
1 polymer ?
#
loop_
_entity_poly.entity_id
_entity_poly.type
_entity_poly.pdbx_seq_one_letter_code
_entity_poly.pdbx_strand_id
1 'polypeptide(L)'
;LQKMKYIQLMATSQKQKHYLYFVFQMTTLGNLTPSSTVFFCCDMQERFRPAIKYFGDIISVGQRLLQGARLLGIPVIVTEQYPKGLGSTVQEIDLTGAKLVLPKTKFSMVLPEVEAALAEIPGVRSVVLFGVETHVCIQQTALELIGRGLEVHIVADATSSRSMMDRMFALEVTSRMERDYCLIFPP
;
A
#
# COMPACT_ATOMS: atom_id res chain seq x y z
N LEU A 1 12.04 -38.47 17.46
CA LEU A 1 12.10 -39.28 16.21
C LEU A 1 10.79 -40.00 15.85
N GLN A 2 9.91 -40.37 16.80
CA GLN A 2 8.57 -40.93 16.47
C GLN A 2 7.48 -39.88 16.15
N LYS A 3 7.61 -38.62 16.60
CA LYS A 3 6.68 -37.52 16.26
C LYS A 3 6.86 -36.94 14.85
N MET A 4 8.04 -37.09 14.22
CA MET A 4 8.25 -36.61 12.84
C MET A 4 7.73 -37.59 11.78
N LYS A 5 7.60 -38.88 12.10
CA LYS A 5 7.04 -39.87 11.16
C LYS A 5 5.52 -39.74 10.98
N TYR A 6 4.80 -39.18 11.95
CA TYR A 6 3.34 -38.99 11.85
C TYR A 6 2.93 -37.84 10.91
N ILE A 7 3.81 -36.86 10.71
CA ILE A 7 3.56 -35.71 9.82
C ILE A 7 3.82 -36.10 8.36
N GLN A 8 4.73 -37.04 8.11
CA GLN A 8 5.07 -37.49 6.75
C GLN A 8 4.09 -38.53 6.18
N LEU A 9 3.16 -39.05 6.99
CA LEU A 9 2.18 -40.06 6.58
C LEU A 9 0.78 -39.51 6.22
N MET A 10 0.55 -38.19 6.34
CA MET A 10 -0.76 -37.55 6.14
C MET A 10 -0.81 -36.63 4.90
N ALA A 11 -0.08 -36.97 3.84
CA ALA A 11 -0.06 -36.21 2.60
C ALA A 11 -0.53 -37.06 1.40
N THR A 12 -1.75 -37.57 1.45
CA THR A 12 -2.28 -38.46 0.39
C THR A 12 -3.50 -37.91 -0.34
N SER A 13 -3.96 -36.68 -0.05
CA SER A 13 -5.07 -36.08 -0.79
C SER A 13 -4.79 -34.65 -1.24
N GLN A 14 -5.02 -34.39 -2.54
CA GLN A 14 -4.98 -33.06 -3.15
C GLN A 14 -5.93 -32.08 -2.46
N LYS A 15 -7.07 -32.59 -1.91
CA LYS A 15 -8.01 -31.81 -1.09
C LYS A 15 -7.41 -31.36 0.24
N GLN A 16 -6.54 -32.15 0.87
CA GLN A 16 -5.87 -31.75 2.11
C GLN A 16 -4.72 -30.77 1.86
N LYS A 17 -4.02 -30.87 0.73
CA LYS A 17 -3.08 -29.83 0.29
C LYS A 17 -3.81 -28.52 0.02
N HIS A 18 -4.95 -28.56 -0.69
CA HIS A 18 -5.83 -27.40 -0.87
C HIS A 18 -6.34 -26.85 0.46
N TYR A 19 -6.77 -27.71 1.39
CA TYR A 19 -7.25 -27.29 2.70
C TYR A 19 -6.13 -26.67 3.55
N LEU A 20 -4.92 -27.23 3.54
CA LEU A 20 -3.78 -26.65 4.24
C LEU A 20 -3.32 -25.32 3.61
N TYR A 21 -3.38 -25.21 2.28
CA TYR A 21 -3.16 -23.97 1.54
C TYR A 21 -4.23 -22.91 1.87
N PHE A 22 -5.49 -23.34 1.99
CA PHE A 22 -6.63 -22.50 2.35
C PHE A 22 -6.61 -22.06 3.82
N VAL A 23 -6.18 -22.94 4.74
CA VAL A 23 -6.00 -22.63 6.17
C VAL A 23 -4.80 -21.69 6.39
N PHE A 24 -3.75 -21.79 5.58
CA PHE A 24 -2.64 -20.83 5.59
C PHE A 24 -3.02 -19.47 4.96
N GLN A 25 -4.10 -19.44 4.17
CA GLN A 25 -4.73 -18.25 3.61
C GLN A 25 -5.83 -17.64 4.52
N MET A 26 -5.84 -17.94 5.82
CA MET A 26 -6.44 -16.97 6.74
C MET A 26 -5.60 -15.70 6.67
N THR A 27 -6.10 -14.70 5.96
CA THR A 27 -5.42 -13.41 5.82
C THR A 27 -5.13 -12.87 7.21
N THR A 28 -3.86 -12.63 7.50
CA THR A 28 -3.45 -11.94 8.73
C THR A 28 -3.60 -10.44 8.51
N LEU A 29 -4.69 -10.02 7.87
CA LEU A 29 -4.92 -8.65 7.47
C LEU A 29 -4.89 -7.79 8.73
N GLY A 30 -3.93 -6.87 8.78
CA GLY A 30 -3.65 -6.01 9.93
C GLY A 30 -2.36 -6.35 10.68
N ASN A 31 -1.80 -7.54 10.45
CA ASN A 31 -0.52 -7.95 11.00
C ASN A 31 0.63 -7.61 10.02
N LEU A 32 1.05 -6.34 10.04
CA LEU A 32 2.17 -5.86 9.23
C LEU A 32 3.49 -6.41 9.77
N THR A 33 4.29 -7.05 8.91
CA THR A 33 5.66 -7.45 9.22
C THR A 33 6.64 -6.68 8.35
N PRO A 34 7.68 -6.04 8.91
CA PRO A 34 8.58 -5.17 8.12
C PRO A 34 9.18 -5.86 6.88
N SER A 35 9.57 -7.13 6.99
CA SER A 35 10.21 -7.89 5.90
C SER A 35 9.29 -8.19 4.71
N SER A 36 7.97 -8.11 4.88
CA SER A 36 6.97 -8.40 3.83
C SER A 36 6.08 -7.19 3.52
N THR A 37 6.47 -6.00 3.97
CA THR A 37 5.71 -4.76 3.82
C THR A 37 6.46 -3.81 2.91
N VAL A 38 5.73 -3.01 2.14
CA VAL A 38 6.26 -1.89 1.34
C VAL A 38 5.36 -0.68 1.51
N PHE A 39 5.95 0.51 1.56
CA PHE A 39 5.21 1.77 1.70
C PHE A 39 5.08 2.44 0.33
N PHE A 40 3.88 2.88 -0.01
CA PHE A 40 3.56 3.58 -1.25
C PHE A 40 3.14 5.01 -0.90
N CYS A 41 3.96 5.99 -1.31
CA CYS A 41 3.69 7.41 -1.19
C CYS A 41 3.19 7.95 -2.55
N CYS A 42 1.89 8.19 -2.63
CA CYS A 42 1.21 8.53 -3.88
C CYS A 42 1.10 10.04 -4.06
N ASP A 43 1.85 10.59 -5.04
CA ASP A 43 1.59 11.88 -5.68
C ASP A 43 1.49 13.09 -4.73
N MET A 44 2.27 13.09 -3.64
CA MET A 44 2.30 14.15 -2.62
C MET A 44 3.01 15.43 -3.12
N GLN A 45 2.44 16.07 -4.14
CA GLN A 45 3.12 17.11 -4.94
C GLN A 45 2.71 18.55 -4.59
N GLU A 46 3.62 19.49 -4.87
CA GLU A 46 3.48 20.91 -4.53
C GLU A 46 2.19 21.57 -5.03
N ARG A 47 1.74 21.27 -6.26
CA ARG A 47 0.54 21.91 -6.83
C ARG A 47 -0.77 21.44 -6.21
N PHE A 48 -0.76 20.38 -5.39
CA PHE A 48 -1.93 19.92 -4.67
C PHE A 48 -2.23 20.74 -3.40
N ARG A 49 -1.24 21.44 -2.84
CA ARG A 49 -1.37 22.25 -1.62
C ARG A 49 -2.65 23.09 -1.52
N PRO A 50 -3.01 23.92 -2.52
CA PRO A 50 -4.19 24.78 -2.39
C PRO A 50 -5.52 24.03 -2.57
N ALA A 51 -5.50 22.83 -3.15
CA ALA A 51 -6.70 22.14 -3.61
C ALA A 51 -7.13 21.01 -2.68
N ILE A 52 -6.18 20.29 -2.06
CA ILE A 52 -6.46 19.14 -1.21
C ILE A 52 -6.84 19.59 0.20
N LYS A 53 -7.91 19.01 0.76
CA LYS A 53 -8.32 19.27 2.15
C LYS A 53 -7.33 18.63 3.12
N TYR A 54 -6.95 19.37 4.16
CA TYR A 54 -6.02 18.90 5.20
C TYR A 54 -4.63 18.53 4.66
N PHE A 55 -4.17 19.17 3.59
CA PHE A 55 -2.91 18.79 2.94
C PHE A 55 -1.69 18.86 3.88
N GLY A 56 -1.63 19.87 4.75
CA GLY A 56 -0.56 19.97 5.76
C GLY A 56 -0.61 18.83 6.80
N ASP A 57 -1.81 18.43 7.22
CA ASP A 57 -1.98 17.34 8.19
C ASP A 57 -1.56 15.99 7.59
N ILE A 58 -1.98 15.70 6.35
CA ILE A 58 -1.59 14.45 5.68
C ILE A 58 -0.09 14.42 5.36
N ILE A 59 0.57 15.57 5.12
CA ILE A 59 2.03 15.66 5.01
C ILE A 59 2.67 15.25 6.35
N SER A 60 2.20 15.80 7.46
CA SER A 60 2.74 15.51 8.79
C SER A 60 2.61 14.02 9.15
N VAL A 61 1.50 13.39 8.80
CA VAL A 61 1.32 11.93 8.96
C VAL A 61 2.25 11.18 8.01
N GLY A 62 2.33 11.58 6.74
CA GLY A 62 3.24 11.00 5.74
C GLY A 62 4.70 11.01 6.18
N GLN A 63 5.18 12.10 6.79
CA GLN A 63 6.52 12.19 7.37
C GLN A 63 6.75 11.14 8.46
N ARG A 64 5.79 10.97 9.38
CA ARG A 64 5.86 9.95 10.44
C ARG A 64 5.89 8.52 9.86
N LEU A 65 5.09 8.26 8.82
CA LEU A 65 5.10 6.98 8.12
C LEU A 65 6.46 6.70 7.48
N LEU A 66 7.04 7.67 6.77
CA LEU A 66 8.36 7.51 6.14
C LEU A 66 9.48 7.36 7.16
N GLN A 67 9.43 8.09 8.27
CA GLN A 67 10.38 7.91 9.37
C GLN A 67 10.26 6.50 9.96
N GLY A 68 9.05 6.02 10.20
CA GLY A 68 8.80 4.65 10.66
C GLY A 68 9.33 3.61 9.68
N ALA A 69 9.08 3.78 8.39
CA ALA A 69 9.58 2.90 7.35
C ALA A 69 11.11 2.83 7.36
N ARG A 70 11.79 3.98 7.46
CA ARG A 70 13.26 4.05 7.54
C ARG A 70 13.80 3.31 8.77
N LEU A 71 13.22 3.55 9.95
CA LEU A 71 13.64 2.89 11.20
C LEU A 71 13.46 1.37 11.15
N LEU A 72 12.42 0.91 10.47
CA LEU A 72 12.10 -0.51 10.33
C LEU A 72 12.75 -1.18 9.10
N GLY A 73 13.50 -0.43 8.29
CA GLY A 73 14.09 -0.94 7.05
C GLY A 73 13.06 -1.33 5.98
N ILE A 74 11.87 -0.74 6.01
CA ILE A 74 10.78 -1.02 5.07
C ILE A 74 11.00 -0.20 3.79
N PRO A 75 10.99 -0.81 2.59
CA PRO A 75 11.15 -0.09 1.34
C PRO A 75 9.99 0.88 1.07
N VAL A 76 10.32 2.03 0.50
CA VAL A 76 9.35 3.07 0.11
C VAL A 76 9.39 3.27 -1.41
N ILE A 77 8.23 3.22 -2.05
CA ILE A 77 8.02 3.57 -3.46
C ILE A 77 7.19 4.86 -3.52
N VAL A 78 7.63 5.79 -4.34
CA VAL A 78 7.05 7.14 -4.46
C VAL A 78 6.69 7.37 -5.93
N THR A 79 5.53 7.96 -6.17
CA THR A 79 5.16 8.41 -7.53
C THR A 79 4.83 9.88 -7.57
N GLU A 80 5.02 10.47 -8.75
CA GLU A 80 4.62 11.83 -9.06
C GLU A 80 3.72 11.82 -10.31
N GLN A 81 2.47 12.25 -10.17
CA GLN A 81 1.57 12.40 -11.30
C GLN A 81 1.97 13.65 -12.10
N TYR A 82 2.30 13.49 -13.38
CA TYR A 82 2.61 14.58 -14.32
C TYR A 82 3.41 15.75 -13.67
N PRO A 83 4.63 15.51 -13.16
CA PRO A 83 5.37 16.50 -12.35
C PRO A 83 5.68 17.79 -13.12
N LYS A 84 5.73 17.75 -14.46
CA LYS A 84 5.83 18.96 -15.30
C LYS A 84 4.69 19.96 -15.05
N GLY A 85 3.47 19.49 -14.77
CA GLY A 85 2.32 20.33 -14.48
C GLY A 85 1.99 20.43 -12.99
N LEU A 86 2.20 19.36 -12.22
CA LEU A 86 1.81 19.27 -10.81
C LEU A 86 2.96 19.54 -9.83
N GLY A 87 4.17 19.79 -10.33
CA GLY A 87 5.37 19.98 -9.52
C GLY A 87 5.92 18.66 -9.00
N SER A 88 7.06 18.73 -8.31
CA SER A 88 7.62 17.59 -7.60
C SER A 88 6.90 17.33 -6.29
N THR A 89 7.22 16.19 -5.67
CA THR A 89 6.87 15.86 -4.29
C THR A 89 7.28 16.99 -3.37
N VAL A 90 6.45 17.28 -2.36
CA VAL A 90 6.68 18.37 -1.42
C VAL A 90 7.98 18.20 -0.63
N GLN A 91 8.65 19.30 -0.34
CA GLN A 91 9.97 19.29 0.30
C GLN A 91 9.97 18.70 1.72
N GLU A 92 8.83 18.77 2.41
CA GLU A 92 8.64 18.20 3.74
C GLU A 92 8.69 16.67 3.73
N ILE A 93 8.36 16.04 2.61
CA ILE A 93 8.40 14.59 2.45
C ILE A 93 9.84 14.20 2.06
N ASP A 94 10.62 13.77 3.05
CA ASP A 94 12.01 13.36 2.86
C ASP A 94 12.11 12.05 2.07
N LEU A 95 12.51 12.18 0.80
CA LEU A 95 12.68 11.06 -0.13
C LEU A 95 14.02 10.32 0.03
N THR A 96 14.87 10.73 0.97
CA THR A 96 16.16 10.08 1.19
C THR A 96 15.96 8.61 1.57
N GLY A 97 16.58 7.72 0.80
CA GLY A 97 16.45 6.27 1.00
C GLY A 97 15.16 5.66 0.44
N ALA A 98 14.34 6.42 -0.29
CA ALA A 98 13.27 5.83 -1.08
C ALA A 98 13.87 4.83 -2.08
N LYS A 99 13.27 3.65 -2.19
CA LYS A 99 13.69 2.61 -3.15
C LYS A 99 13.47 3.08 -4.58
N LEU A 100 12.41 3.83 -4.82
CA LEU A 100 11.99 4.26 -6.15
C LEU A 100 11.19 5.56 -6.08
N VAL A 101 11.47 6.49 -6.99
CA VAL A 101 10.70 7.74 -7.20
C VAL A 101 10.42 7.86 -8.69
N LEU A 102 9.16 7.80 -9.10
CA LEU A 102 8.80 7.70 -10.52
C LEU A 102 7.76 8.73 -10.97
N PRO A 103 8.00 9.43 -12.09
CA PRO A 103 6.96 10.21 -12.75
C PRO A 103 5.98 9.27 -13.47
N LYS A 104 4.69 9.62 -13.46
CA LYS A 104 3.65 8.85 -14.17
C LYS A 104 2.54 9.73 -14.74
N THR A 105 1.81 9.17 -15.70
CA THR A 105 0.53 9.73 -16.19
C THR A 105 -0.65 8.79 -15.92
N LYS A 106 -0.39 7.49 -15.74
CA LYS A 106 -1.37 6.51 -15.23
C LYS A 106 -1.77 6.89 -13.80
N PHE A 107 -3.06 6.82 -13.48
CA PHE A 107 -3.54 7.15 -12.12
C PHE A 107 -3.02 6.17 -11.06
N SER A 108 -3.14 4.86 -11.31
CA SER A 108 -2.56 3.84 -10.44
C SER A 108 -1.03 3.93 -10.41
N MET A 109 -0.44 3.71 -9.23
CA MET A 109 1.01 3.60 -9.04
C MET A 109 1.60 2.33 -9.64
N VAL A 110 0.78 1.34 -10.00
CA VAL A 110 1.26 0.05 -10.52
C VAL A 110 1.74 0.23 -11.96
N LEU A 111 3.03 0.50 -12.09
CA LEU A 111 3.79 0.60 -13.34
C LEU A 111 4.75 -0.60 -13.46
N PRO A 112 5.26 -0.91 -14.66
CA PRO A 112 6.22 -2.00 -14.84
C PRO A 112 7.43 -1.92 -13.90
N GLU A 113 7.94 -0.72 -13.65
CA GLU A 113 9.06 -0.46 -12.73
C GLU A 113 8.70 -0.71 -11.26
N VAL A 114 7.45 -0.39 -10.89
CA VAL A 114 6.93 -0.68 -9.55
C VAL A 114 6.73 -2.18 -9.38
N GLU A 115 6.21 -2.88 -10.39
CA GLU A 115 6.07 -4.34 -10.37
C GLU A 115 7.44 -5.03 -10.27
N ALA A 116 8.46 -4.56 -10.99
CA ALA A 116 9.82 -5.04 -10.86
C ALA A 116 10.37 -4.82 -9.45
N ALA A 117 10.18 -3.63 -8.88
CA ALA A 117 10.61 -3.30 -7.52
C ALA A 117 9.91 -4.14 -6.44
N LEU A 118 8.64 -4.50 -6.65
CA LEU A 118 7.88 -5.42 -5.79
C LEU A 118 8.41 -6.85 -5.88
N ALA A 119 8.73 -7.33 -7.10
CA ALA A 119 9.25 -8.68 -7.31
C ALA A 119 10.63 -8.92 -6.64
N GLU A 120 11.40 -7.86 -6.43
CA GLU A 120 12.67 -7.91 -5.69
C GLU A 120 12.50 -8.04 -4.16
N ILE A 121 11.30 -7.82 -3.62
CA ILE A 121 11.03 -7.88 -2.17
C ILE A 121 10.52 -9.30 -1.84
N PRO A 122 11.33 -10.16 -1.20
CA PRO A 122 10.96 -11.56 -1.00
C PRO A 122 9.72 -11.67 -0.11
N GLY A 123 8.67 -12.32 -0.62
CA GLY A 123 7.45 -12.56 0.14
C GLY A 123 6.66 -11.28 0.44
N VAL A 124 6.78 -10.23 -0.37
CA VAL A 124 5.93 -9.04 -0.24
C VAL A 124 4.46 -9.45 -0.23
N ARG A 125 3.76 -8.97 0.79
CA ARG A 125 2.36 -9.30 1.07
C ARG A 125 1.55 -8.04 1.26
N SER A 126 2.10 -7.07 1.99
CA SER A 126 1.35 -5.91 2.47
C SER A 126 1.88 -4.62 1.87
N VAL A 127 0.98 -3.76 1.43
CA VAL A 127 1.27 -2.41 0.93
C VAL A 127 0.60 -1.40 1.85
N VAL A 128 1.40 -0.55 2.50
CA VAL A 128 0.88 0.63 3.22
C VAL A 128 0.80 1.78 2.25
N LEU A 129 -0.43 2.21 1.93
CA LEU A 129 -0.72 3.19 0.88
C LEU A 129 -1.21 4.51 1.48
N PHE A 130 -0.55 5.60 1.10
CA PHE A 130 -0.93 6.95 1.50
C PHE A 130 -0.63 7.98 0.42
N GLY A 131 -1.20 9.18 0.52
CA GLY A 131 -1.08 10.25 -0.47
C GLY A 131 -2.39 10.72 -1.09
N VAL A 132 -2.33 11.22 -2.33
CA VAL A 132 -3.46 11.90 -2.99
C VAL A 132 -3.61 11.47 -4.46
N GLU A 133 -4.77 11.57 -5.10
CA GLU A 133 -6.09 11.81 -4.50
C GLU A 133 -6.76 10.49 -4.08
N THR A 134 -7.46 10.49 -2.94
CA THR A 134 -8.11 9.29 -2.37
C THR A 134 -8.98 8.54 -3.39
N HIS A 135 -9.81 9.25 -4.14
CA HIS A 135 -10.78 8.69 -5.09
C HIS A 135 -10.21 8.41 -6.49
N VAL A 136 -8.95 8.79 -6.75
CA VAL A 136 -8.32 8.61 -8.05
C VAL A 136 -7.09 7.72 -7.90
N CYS A 137 -5.92 8.29 -7.64
CA CYS A 137 -4.67 7.54 -7.64
C CYS A 137 -4.63 6.51 -6.51
N ILE A 138 -5.10 6.85 -5.30
CA ILE A 138 -5.14 5.92 -4.16
C ILE A 138 -6.11 4.76 -4.44
N GLN A 139 -7.37 5.07 -4.78
CA GLN A 139 -8.38 4.03 -5.01
C GLN A 139 -8.02 3.11 -6.19
N GLN A 140 -7.54 3.66 -7.31
CA GLN A 140 -7.12 2.85 -8.47
C GLN A 140 -5.90 1.98 -8.15
N THR A 141 -4.94 2.51 -7.38
CA THR A 141 -3.78 1.73 -6.91
C THR A 141 -4.22 0.60 -5.99
N ALA A 142 -5.08 0.88 -5.01
CA ALA A 142 -5.59 -0.13 -4.10
C ALA A 142 -6.31 -1.27 -4.84
N LEU A 143 -7.22 -0.92 -5.75
CA LEU A 143 -7.92 -1.88 -6.61
C LEU A 143 -6.97 -2.78 -7.40
N GLU A 144 -5.95 -2.18 -8.02
CA GLU A 144 -5.01 -2.89 -8.87
C GLU A 144 -4.06 -3.82 -8.07
N LEU A 145 -3.70 -3.44 -6.85
CA LEU A 145 -2.90 -4.24 -5.91
C LEU A 145 -3.72 -5.39 -5.30
N ILE A 146 -4.96 -5.13 -4.89
CA ILE A 146 -5.89 -6.16 -4.38
C ILE A 146 -6.13 -7.21 -5.47
N GLY A 147 -6.34 -6.78 -6.72
CA GLY A 147 -6.48 -7.70 -7.86
C GLY A 147 -5.25 -8.57 -8.14
N ARG A 148 -4.08 -8.23 -7.57
CA ARG A 148 -2.84 -9.01 -7.60
C ARG A 148 -2.63 -9.88 -6.34
N GLY A 149 -3.59 -9.89 -5.42
CA GLY A 149 -3.52 -10.66 -4.18
C GLY A 149 -2.66 -10.04 -3.08
N LEU A 150 -2.36 -8.74 -3.16
CA LEU A 150 -1.66 -8.02 -2.09
C LEU A 150 -2.68 -7.47 -1.07
N GLU A 151 -2.28 -7.47 0.19
CA GLU A 151 -2.99 -6.82 1.29
C GLU A 151 -2.70 -5.32 1.26
N VAL A 152 -3.71 -4.49 1.07
CA VAL A 152 -3.57 -3.03 1.00
C VAL A 152 -4.04 -2.39 2.29
N HIS A 153 -3.23 -1.49 2.82
CA HIS A 153 -3.47 -0.78 4.06
C HIS A 153 -3.50 0.71 3.76
N ILE A 154 -4.70 1.27 3.61
CA ILE A 154 -4.87 2.70 3.36
C ILE A 154 -4.80 3.46 4.68
N VAL A 155 -3.89 4.42 4.76
CA VAL A 155 -3.76 5.27 5.95
C VAL A 155 -4.69 6.47 5.79
N ALA A 156 -5.86 6.44 6.46
CA ALA A 156 -6.94 7.39 6.19
C ALA A 156 -6.54 8.83 6.50
N ASP A 157 -5.78 9.04 7.56
CA ASP A 157 -5.29 10.34 8.02
C ASP A 157 -4.05 10.81 7.22
N ALA A 158 -3.46 9.97 6.37
CA ALA A 158 -2.43 10.35 5.40
C ALA A 158 -2.96 10.35 3.95
N THR A 159 -4.28 10.28 3.75
CA THR A 159 -4.90 10.35 2.42
C THR A 159 -6.01 11.38 2.36
N SER A 160 -6.08 12.12 1.26
CA SER A 160 -7.13 13.12 1.07
C SER A 160 -7.45 13.39 -0.41
N SER A 161 -8.52 14.16 -0.62
CA SER A 161 -9.01 14.59 -1.92
C SER A 161 -9.40 16.07 -1.87
N ARG A 162 -9.69 16.66 -3.04
CA ARG A 162 -10.19 18.04 -3.13
C ARG A 162 -11.57 18.21 -2.48
N SER A 163 -12.42 17.21 -2.63
CA SER A 163 -13.73 17.10 -1.99
C SER A 163 -13.71 16.11 -0.85
N MET A 164 -14.34 16.46 0.28
CA MET A 164 -14.52 15.53 1.39
C MET A 164 -15.51 14.41 1.04
N MET A 165 -16.48 14.68 0.18
CA MET A 165 -17.42 13.66 -0.29
C MET A 165 -16.69 12.58 -1.11
N ASP A 166 -15.81 12.99 -2.03
CA ASP A 166 -15.01 12.07 -2.84
C ASP A 166 -14.09 11.23 -1.95
N ARG A 167 -13.41 11.87 -0.97
CA ARG A 167 -12.57 11.18 0.02
C ARG A 167 -13.37 10.12 0.79
N MET A 168 -14.53 10.48 1.34
CA MET A 168 -15.34 9.60 2.17
C MET A 168 -15.88 8.40 1.38
N PHE A 169 -16.45 8.64 0.20
CA PHE A 169 -16.99 7.55 -0.62
C PHE A 169 -15.88 6.65 -1.17
N ALA A 170 -14.72 7.18 -1.51
CA ALA A 170 -13.59 6.36 -1.92
C ALA A 170 -13.13 5.41 -0.81
N LEU A 171 -12.94 5.93 0.42
CA LEU A 171 -12.60 5.10 1.57
C LEU A 171 -13.70 4.08 1.88
N GLU A 172 -14.97 4.49 1.86
CA GLU A 172 -16.10 3.58 2.10
C GLU A 172 -16.16 2.45 1.06
N VAL A 173 -16.08 2.77 -0.22
CA VAL A 173 -16.07 1.79 -1.32
C VAL A 173 -14.88 0.85 -1.18
N THR A 174 -13.68 1.36 -0.89
CA THR A 174 -12.49 0.54 -0.73
C THR A 174 -12.53 -0.32 0.54
N SER A 175 -13.17 0.14 1.63
CA SER A 175 -13.39 -0.68 2.84
C SER A 175 -14.31 -1.87 2.63
N ARG A 176 -15.19 -1.79 1.61
CA ARG A 176 -16.13 -2.86 1.24
C ARG A 176 -15.52 -3.89 0.30
N MET A 177 -14.40 -3.57 -0.32
CA MET A 177 -13.65 -4.50 -1.16
C MET A 177 -12.99 -5.51 -0.23
N GLU A 178 -13.44 -6.76 -0.33
CA GLU A 178 -13.04 -7.96 0.42
C GLU A 178 -12.24 -7.67 1.71
N ARG A 179 -12.92 -7.84 2.86
CA ARG A 179 -12.36 -7.67 4.22
C ARG A 179 -11.10 -8.48 4.53
N ASP A 180 -10.64 -9.29 3.57
CA ASP A 180 -9.42 -10.08 3.64
C ASP A 180 -8.20 -9.34 3.07
N TYR A 181 -8.38 -8.27 2.27
CA TYR A 181 -7.29 -7.62 1.54
C TYR A 181 -7.21 -6.10 1.70
N CYS A 182 -8.15 -5.43 2.36
CA CYS A 182 -8.06 -3.98 2.60
C CYS A 182 -8.37 -3.57 4.04
N LEU A 183 -7.44 -2.86 4.69
CA LEU A 183 -7.69 -2.16 5.95
C LEU A 183 -7.48 -0.66 5.82
N ILE A 184 -8.38 0.07 6.46
CA ILE A 184 -8.27 1.52 6.60
C ILE A 184 -7.89 1.81 8.04
N PHE A 185 -6.71 2.41 8.24
CA PHE A 185 -6.28 2.87 9.55
C PHE A 185 -6.96 4.22 9.85
N PRO A 186 -7.87 4.29 10.84
CA PRO A 186 -8.40 5.58 11.29
C PRO A 186 -7.30 6.41 11.98
N PRO A 187 -7.47 7.74 12.06
CA PRO A 187 -6.59 8.63 12.82
C PRO A 187 -6.43 8.22 14.29
#